data_AF-A0AAU6MDX0-F1
#
_entry.id   AF-A0AAU6MDX0-F1
#
_cell.length_a   1.000
_cell.length_b   1.000
_cell.length_c   1.000
_cell.angle_alpha   90.00
_cell.angle_beta   90.00
_cell.angle_gamma   90.00
#
_symmetry.space_group_name_H-M   'P 1'
#
loop_
_entity.id
_entity.type
_entity.pdbx_description
1 polymer ?
#
loop_
_entity_poly.entity_id
_entity_poly.type
_entity_poly.pdbx_seq_one_letter_code
_entity_poly.pdbx_strand_id
1 'polypeptide(L)'
;MTDRGKQVSRVHVLTSPLTDYLRYELAAYPGDITAGETIGILDKAEQDVTGLPDHDFWLFDDRDVYRMHYAPEGAFTGAELLPAHRLAEYRGYRDRALAEAVPFADYWERHH
;
A
#
# COMPACT_ATOMS: atom_id res chain seq x y z
N MET A 1 -8.97 26.24 11.77
CA MET A 1 -9.08 25.49 13.04
C MET A 1 -8.54 24.10 12.78
N THR A 2 -7.30 23.90 13.21
CA THR A 2 -6.44 22.69 13.09
C THR A 2 -7.02 21.58 12.21
N ASP A 3 -6.68 21.70 10.92
CA ASP A 3 -6.36 20.57 10.05
C ASP A 3 -5.68 19.50 10.92
N ARG A 4 -6.42 18.46 11.28
CA ARG A 4 -5.80 17.29 11.90
C ARG A 4 -5.05 16.67 10.74
N GLY A 5 -3.79 17.06 10.57
CA GLY A 5 -2.87 16.60 9.53
C GLY A 5 -2.76 15.09 9.56
N LYS A 6 -3.77 14.42 9.02
CA LYS A 6 -3.85 12.99 8.82
C LYS A 6 -3.02 12.73 7.60
N GLN A 7 -1.81 12.24 7.81
CA GLN A 7 -0.98 11.75 6.74
C GLN A 7 -1.47 10.35 6.41
N VAL A 8 -1.95 10.18 5.19
CA VAL A 8 -2.26 8.86 4.64
C VAL A 8 -1.07 8.48 3.78
N SER A 9 -0.51 7.30 4.04
CA SER A 9 0.55 6.74 3.22
C SER A 9 0.14 5.36 2.74
N ARG A 10 0.33 5.08 1.47
CA ARG A 10 0.00 3.80 0.83
C ARG A 10 1.23 3.29 0.08
N VAL A 11 1.48 1.99 0.20
CA VAL A 11 2.41 1.28 -0.67
C VAL A 11 1.60 0.28 -1.46
N HIS A 12 1.56 0.45 -2.78
CA HIS A 12 0.97 -0.54 -3.67
C HIS A 12 2.06 -1.54 -4.07
N VAL A 13 1.87 -2.79 -3.67
CA VAL A 13 2.74 -3.91 -4.08
C VAL A 13 2.17 -4.56 -5.32
N LEU A 14 2.88 -4.45 -6.44
CA LEU A 14 2.48 -5.03 -7.73
C LEU A 14 3.62 -5.83 -8.34
N THR A 15 3.37 -6.44 -9.49
CA THR A 15 4.38 -7.15 -10.27
C THR A 15 4.23 -6.77 -11.73
N SER A 16 5.28 -6.22 -12.34
CA SER A 16 5.29 -5.92 -13.78
C SER A 16 5.40 -7.20 -14.64
N PRO A 17 4.96 -7.17 -15.91
CA PRO A 17 4.44 -6.03 -16.67
C PRO A 17 3.06 -5.54 -16.20
N LEU A 18 2.87 -4.21 -16.19
CA LEU A 18 1.58 -3.61 -15.83
C LEU A 18 0.48 -4.08 -16.79
N THR A 19 -0.59 -4.64 -16.23
CA THR A 19 -1.81 -4.96 -16.99
C THR A 19 -2.61 -3.69 -17.28
N ASP A 20 -3.56 -3.74 -18.21
CA ASP A 20 -4.45 -2.60 -18.47
C ASP A 20 -5.23 -2.18 -17.22
N TYR A 21 -5.61 -3.16 -16.39
CA TYR A 21 -6.27 -2.91 -15.12
C TYR A 21 -5.37 -2.17 -14.14
N LEU A 22 -4.11 -2.61 -13.97
CA LEU A 22 -3.15 -1.92 -13.10
C LEU A 22 -2.88 -0.50 -13.60
N ARG A 23 -2.73 -0.28 -14.90
CA ARG A 23 -2.57 1.08 -15.46
C ARG A 23 -3.77 1.97 -15.15
N TYR A 24 -4.99 1.44 -15.27
CA TYR A 24 -6.20 2.17 -14.93
C TYR A 24 -6.24 2.55 -13.44
N GLU A 25 -5.87 1.63 -12.55
CA GLU A 25 -5.82 1.89 -11.11
C GLU A 25 -4.76 2.96 -10.77
N LEU A 26 -3.56 2.80 -11.31
CA LEU A 26 -2.45 3.75 -11.12
C LEU A 26 -2.81 5.15 -11.65
N ALA A 27 -3.60 5.26 -12.72
CA ALA A 27 -4.04 6.55 -13.26
C ALA A 27 -4.97 7.33 -12.31
N ALA A 28 -5.55 6.70 -11.27
CA ALA A 28 -6.38 7.38 -10.27
C ALA A 28 -5.55 8.06 -9.16
N TYR A 29 -4.31 7.60 -8.93
CA TYR A 29 -3.44 8.05 -7.82
C TYR A 29 -3.05 9.53 -7.81
N PRO A 30 -2.92 10.23 -8.95
CA PRO A 30 -2.67 11.68 -8.93
C PRO A 30 -3.74 12.47 -8.16
N GLY A 31 -5.00 12.01 -8.15
CA GLY A 31 -6.08 12.63 -7.39
C GLY A 31 -5.87 12.50 -5.88
N ASP A 32 -5.53 11.30 -5.42
CA ASP A 32 -5.27 11.00 -4.01
C ASP A 32 -4.01 11.73 -3.50
N ILE A 33 -2.95 11.80 -4.32
CA ILE A 33 -1.73 12.54 -3.98
C ILE A 33 -2.01 14.04 -3.83
N THR A 34 -2.85 14.61 -4.70
CA THR A 34 -3.27 16.01 -4.58
C THR A 34 -4.09 16.26 -3.30
N ALA A 35 -4.80 15.25 -2.82
CA ALA A 35 -5.52 15.30 -1.54
C ALA A 35 -4.61 15.12 -0.31
N GLY A 36 -3.30 14.88 -0.51
CA GLY A 36 -2.30 14.75 0.55
C GLY A 36 -1.89 13.31 0.89
N GLU A 37 -2.31 12.32 0.09
CA GLU A 37 -1.85 10.93 0.25
C GLU A 37 -0.44 10.74 -0.31
N THR A 38 0.44 10.07 0.43
CA THR A 38 1.75 9.67 -0.07
C THR A 38 1.68 8.26 -0.62
N ILE A 39 1.81 8.11 -1.94
CA ILE A 39 1.71 6.81 -2.60
C ILE A 39 3.09 6.36 -3.08
N GLY A 40 3.51 5.18 -2.63
CA GLY A 40 4.69 4.46 -3.11
C GLY A 40 4.30 3.20 -3.88
N ILE A 41 5.10 2.82 -4.87
CA ILE A 41 4.96 1.60 -5.66
C ILE A 41 6.13 0.68 -5.35
N LEU A 42 5.80 -0.57 -5.05
CA LEU A 42 6.77 -1.64 -4.88
C LEU A 42 6.50 -2.69 -5.95
N ASP A 43 7.37 -2.70 -6.96
CA ASP A 43 7.30 -3.68 -8.04
C ASP A 43 8.18 -4.89 -7.70
N LYS A 44 7.54 -6.03 -7.43
CA LYS A 44 8.21 -7.29 -7.09
C LYS A 44 9.04 -7.86 -8.24
N ALA A 45 8.81 -7.41 -9.48
CA ALA A 45 9.63 -7.82 -10.62
C ALA A 45 10.92 -7.00 -10.74
N GLU A 46 10.95 -5.76 -10.23
CA GLU A 46 12.15 -4.93 -10.18
C GLU A 46 12.95 -5.13 -8.89
N GLN A 47 12.26 -5.43 -7.79
CA GLN A 47 12.85 -5.53 -6.46
C GLN A 47 12.39 -6.81 -5.75
N ASP A 48 13.34 -7.66 -5.36
CA ASP A 48 13.06 -8.85 -4.56
C ASP A 48 12.88 -8.47 -3.08
N VAL A 49 11.70 -7.97 -2.74
CA VAL A 49 11.38 -7.57 -1.37
C VAL A 49 10.83 -8.78 -0.62
N THR A 50 11.68 -9.34 0.23
CA THR A 50 11.32 -10.40 1.16
C THR A 50 10.93 -9.83 2.54
N GLY A 51 10.07 -10.58 3.25
CA GLY A 51 9.61 -10.19 4.59
C GLY A 51 8.40 -9.25 4.62
N LEU A 52 7.67 -9.12 3.50
CA LEU A 52 6.34 -8.52 3.47
C LEU A 52 5.25 -9.59 3.55
N PRO A 53 4.07 -9.26 4.09
CA PRO A 53 2.94 -10.18 4.13
C PRO A 53 2.42 -10.44 2.71
N ASP A 54 1.79 -11.59 2.53
CA ASP A 54 1.12 -12.01 1.29
C ASP A 54 -0.32 -11.48 1.16
N HIS A 55 -0.69 -10.52 2.01
CA HIS A 55 -2.03 -9.98 2.12
C HIS A 55 -2.00 -8.48 2.40
N ASP A 56 -3.07 -7.80 2.02
CA ASP A 56 -3.22 -6.38 2.31
C ASP A 56 -3.62 -6.14 3.76
N PHE A 57 -3.14 -5.03 4.31
CA PHE A 57 -3.52 -4.59 5.64
C PHE A 57 -3.53 -3.07 5.71
N TRP A 58 -4.35 -2.53 6.62
CA TRP A 58 -4.34 -1.13 6.99
C TRP A 58 -3.82 -0.98 8.41
N LEU A 59 -2.97 0.01 8.63
CA LEU A 59 -2.48 0.38 9.95
C LEU A 59 -2.96 1.79 10.28
N PHE A 60 -3.83 1.92 11.28
CA PHE A 60 -4.37 3.20 11.73
C PHE A 60 -3.73 3.65 13.02
N ASP A 61 -3.34 4.93 13.06
CA ASP A 61 -2.75 5.61 14.23
C ASP A 61 -1.62 4.84 14.91
N ASP A 62 -0.94 3.98 14.14
CA ASP A 62 0.08 3.06 14.62
C ASP A 62 -0.42 2.14 15.76
N ARG A 63 -1.73 1.87 15.84
CA ARG A 63 -2.37 1.16 16.97
C ARG A 63 -3.23 -0.01 16.52
N ASP A 64 -4.00 0.19 15.45
CA ASP A 64 -4.97 -0.78 14.98
C ASP A 64 -4.57 -1.29 13.60
N VAL A 65 -4.43 -2.61 13.48
CA VAL A 65 -4.14 -3.27 12.21
C VAL A 65 -5.39 -4.00 11.74
N TYR A 66 -5.81 -3.69 10.52
CA TYR A 66 -6.89 -4.39 9.85
C TYR A 66 -6.33 -5.20 8.71
N ARG A 67 -6.34 -6.52 8.82
CA ARG A 67 -6.05 -7.42 7.69
C ARG A 67 -7.23 -7.41 6.74
N MET A 68 -7.00 -7.12 5.48
CA MET A 68 -8.03 -7.19 4.45
C MET A 68 -8.09 -8.61 3.88
N HIS A 69 -9.31 -9.09 3.72
CA HIS A 69 -9.62 -10.37 3.12
C HIS A 69 -10.30 -10.12 1.78
N TYR A 70 -9.80 -10.81 0.75
CA TYR A 70 -10.37 -10.82 -0.58
C TYR A 70 -10.70 -12.26 -0.96
N ALA A 71 -11.81 -12.44 -1.67
CA ALA A 71 -12.15 -13.71 -2.28
C ALA A 71 -11.16 -14.04 -3.41
N PRO A 72 -11.06 -15.31 -3.84
CA PRO A 72 -10.20 -15.72 -4.96
C PRO A 72 -10.50 -14.96 -6.27
N GLU A 73 -11.72 -14.45 -6.42
CA GLU A 73 -12.15 -13.64 -7.57
C GLU A 73 -11.76 -12.16 -7.44
N GLY A 74 -11.05 -11.77 -6.37
CA GLY A 74 -10.63 -10.39 -6.08
C GLY A 74 -11.68 -9.53 -5.37
N ALA A 75 -12.84 -10.09 -5.02
CA ALA A 75 -13.89 -9.36 -4.32
C ALA A 75 -13.53 -9.15 -2.84
N PHE A 76 -13.59 -7.92 -2.34
CA PHE A 76 -13.40 -7.63 -0.92
C PHE A 76 -14.45 -8.35 -0.06
N THR A 77 -14.00 -9.23 0.83
CA THR A 77 -14.88 -10.03 1.72
C THR A 77 -14.99 -9.47 3.13
N GLY A 78 -13.98 -8.72 3.58
CA GLY A 78 -14.04 -8.04 4.87
C GLY A 78 -12.67 -7.67 5.42
N ALA A 79 -12.67 -6.93 6.53
CA ALA A 79 -11.47 -6.58 7.26
C ALA A 79 -11.53 -7.15 8.68
N GLU A 80 -10.41 -7.73 9.13
CA GLU A 80 -10.25 -8.31 10.46
C GLU A 80 -9.32 -7.45 11.29
N LEU A 81 -9.80 -6.97 12.45
CA LEU A 81 -8.94 -6.31 13.43
C LEU A 81 -8.02 -7.35 14.08
N LEU A 82 -6.71 -7.17 13.88
CA LEU A 82 -5.71 -8.05 14.46
C LEU A 82 -5.42 -7.69 15.92
N PRO A 83 -5.05 -8.68 16.74
CA PRO A 83 -4.72 -8.44 18.14
C PRO A 83 -3.45 -7.59 18.30
N ALA A 84 -3.42 -6.75 19.33
CA ALA A 84 -2.35 -5.76 19.56
C ALA A 84 -0.92 -6.35 19.63
N HIS A 85 -0.75 -7.63 19.97
CA HIS A 85 0.58 -8.26 19.98
C HIS A 85 1.20 -8.39 18.57
N ARG A 86 0.37 -8.38 17.51
CA ARG A 86 0.81 -8.37 16.10
C ARG A 86 1.27 -6.99 15.63
N LEU A 87 0.93 -5.93 16.35
CA LEU A 87 1.19 -4.55 15.93
C LEU A 87 2.68 -4.30 15.61
N ALA A 88 3.59 -4.84 16.42
CA ALA A 88 5.03 -4.68 16.19
C ALA A 88 5.50 -5.32 14.87
N GLU A 89 4.94 -6.48 14.51
CA GLU A 89 5.22 -7.19 13.26
C GLU A 89 4.74 -6.36 12.05
N TYR A 90 3.50 -5.86 12.10
CA TYR A 90 2.91 -5.07 11.01
C TYR A 90 3.52 -3.68 10.86
N ARG A 91 4.00 -3.07 11.96
CA ARG A 91 4.84 -1.87 11.90
C ARG A 91 6.13 -2.13 11.12
N GLY A 92 6.77 -3.28 11.37
CA GLY A 92 7.94 -3.71 10.61
C GLY A 92 7.63 -3.87 9.12
N TYR A 93 6.48 -4.46 8.78
CA TYR A 93 6.03 -4.57 7.39
C TYR A 93 5.81 -3.20 6.74
N ARG A 94 5.14 -2.26 7.42
CA ARG A 94 4.98 -0.88 6.95
C ARG A 94 6.34 -0.24 6.68
N ASP A 95 7.25 -0.27 7.64
CA ASP A 95 8.54 0.42 7.54
C ASP A 95 9.38 -0.17 6.40
N ARG A 96 9.34 -1.50 6.24
CA ARG A 96 10.00 -2.19 5.12
C ARG A 96 9.36 -1.80 3.79
N ALA A 97 8.04 -1.83 3.69
CA ALA A 97 7.31 -1.48 2.48
C ALA A 97 7.62 -0.03 2.06
N LEU A 98 7.61 0.92 3.01
CA LEU A 98 7.90 2.33 2.74
C LEU A 98 9.37 2.57 2.35
N ALA A 99 10.30 1.82 2.92
CA ALA A 99 11.73 1.96 2.61
C ALA A 99 12.08 1.46 1.21
N GLU A 100 11.41 0.41 0.74
CA GLU A 100 11.66 -0.23 -0.57
C GLU A 100 10.72 0.31 -1.67
N ALA A 101 9.66 1.02 -1.30
CA ALA A 101 8.74 1.62 -2.27
C ALA A 101 9.37 2.83 -2.96
N VAL A 102 9.18 2.88 -4.27
CA VAL A 102 9.53 4.03 -5.10
C VAL A 102 8.34 5.00 -5.11
N PRO A 103 8.55 6.33 -5.00
CA PRO A 103 7.45 7.29 -5.13
C PRO A 103 6.64 7.05 -6.41
N PHE A 104 5.32 7.15 -6.34
CA PHE A 104 4.44 6.89 -7.50
C PHE A 104 4.84 7.71 -8.74
N ALA A 105 5.20 8.99 -8.56
CA ALA A 105 5.62 9.85 -9.67
C ALA A 105 6.84 9.27 -10.41
N ASP A 106 7.87 8.85 -9.67
CA ASP A 106 9.11 8.29 -10.23
C ASP A 106 8.84 6.94 -10.90
N TYR A 107 7.99 6.10 -10.32
CA TYR A 107 7.59 4.83 -10.94
C TYR A 107 6.78 5.06 -12.22
N TRP A 108 5.81 5.98 -12.18
CA TRP A 108 4.96 6.27 -13.33
C TRP A 108 5.75 6.82 -14.52
N GLU A 109 6.73 7.71 -14.29
CA GLU A 109 7.61 8.21 -15.37
C GLU A 109 8.43 7.10 -16.06
N ARG A 110 8.76 6.02 -15.35
CA ARG A 110 9.57 4.91 -15.89
C ARG A 110 8.75 3.88 -16.67
N HIS A 111 7.45 3.78 -16.38
CA HIS A 111 6.57 2.72 -16.92
C HIS A 111 5.38 3.24 -17.73
N HIS A 112 5.24 4.56 -17.89
CA HIS A 112 4.29 5.21 -18.79
C HIS A 112 4.82 5.23 -20.24
#